data_AF-A0A7K2NCH6-F1
#
_entry.id   AF-A0A7K2NCH6-F1
#
_cell.length_a   1.000
_cell.length_b   1.000
_cell.length_c   1.000
_cell.angle_alpha   90.00
_cell.angle_beta   90.00
_cell.angle_gamma   90.00
#
_symmetry.space_group_name_H-M   'P 1'
#
loop_
_entity.id
_entity.type
_entity.pdbx_description
1 polymer ?
#
loop_
_entity_poly.entity_id
_entity_poly.type
_entity_poly.pdbx_seq_one_letter_code
_entity_poly.pdbx_strand_id
1 'polypeptide(L)'
;MNASATLLPVVVHPAVEDRHWLSADHSAGPVLDLLDALGWAIVDTPEANVHATSPDGRVYVGWLPEDTAAWKRGVVWQVRVQPTEGDPWVQEFGLLTPSEAVAGFIAALVAHR
;
A
#
# COMPACT_ATOMS: atom_id res chain seq x y z
N MET A 1 -23.10 -45.10 12.36
CA MET A 1 -22.92 -44.05 11.33
C MET A 1 -22.96 -42.70 12.04
N ASN A 2 -21.79 -42.09 12.28
CA ASN A 2 -21.73 -40.72 12.82
C ASN A 2 -21.47 -39.76 11.66
N ALA A 3 -22.42 -38.87 11.39
CA ALA A 3 -22.23 -37.78 10.46
C ALA A 3 -21.30 -36.75 11.10
N SER A 4 -20.14 -36.50 10.48
CA SER A 4 -19.29 -35.37 10.82
C SER A 4 -19.99 -34.09 10.37
N ALA A 5 -20.30 -33.20 11.32
CA ALA A 5 -20.79 -31.87 11.00
C ALA A 5 -19.62 -31.04 10.49
N THR A 6 -19.66 -30.66 9.21
CA THR A 6 -18.73 -29.70 8.62
C THR A 6 -18.96 -28.35 9.30
N LEU A 7 -18.05 -27.95 10.19
CA LEU A 7 -18.04 -26.59 10.75
C LEU A 7 -17.65 -25.64 9.61
N LEU A 8 -18.60 -24.81 9.18
CA LEU A 8 -18.31 -23.73 8.25
C LEU A 8 -17.37 -22.72 8.92
N PRO A 9 -16.43 -22.11 8.18
CA PRO A 9 -15.56 -21.08 8.72
C PRO A 9 -16.42 -19.95 9.28
N VAL A 10 -16.17 -19.57 10.52
CA VAL A 10 -16.81 -18.42 11.15
C VAL A 10 -16.47 -17.19 10.32
N VAL A 11 -17.50 -16.54 9.79
CA VAL A 11 -17.34 -15.24 9.13
C VAL A 11 -17.15 -14.22 10.24
N VAL A 12 -15.89 -13.85 10.50
CA VAL A 12 -15.58 -12.75 11.42
C VAL A 12 -15.87 -11.45 10.67
N HIS A 13 -16.99 -10.82 10.99
CA HIS A 13 -17.22 -9.44 10.60
C HIS A 13 -16.59 -8.53 11.66
N PRO A 14 -15.56 -7.74 11.34
CA PRO A 14 -15.08 -6.71 12.26
C PRO A 14 -16.26 -5.78 12.61
N ALA A 15 -16.37 -5.44 13.90
CA ALA A 15 -17.39 -4.53 14.38
C ALA A 15 -17.26 -3.19 13.65
N VAL A 16 -18.34 -2.41 13.55
CA VAL A 16 -18.32 -1.13 12.81
C VAL A 16 -17.25 -0.16 13.36
N GLU A 17 -16.96 -0.27 14.65
CA GLU A 17 -15.92 0.49 15.37
C GLU A 17 -14.49 0.04 14.99
N ASP A 18 -14.31 -1.17 14.46
CA ASP A 18 -13.00 -1.72 14.04
C ASP A 18 -12.60 -1.34 12.60
N ARG A 19 -13.36 -0.44 11.95
CA ARG A 19 -13.17 -0.09 10.53
C ARG A 19 -12.56 1.28 10.29
N HIS A 20 -11.92 1.86 11.30
CA HIS A 20 -11.24 3.16 11.16
C HIS A 20 -10.19 3.17 10.04
N TRP A 21 -9.53 2.04 9.77
CA TRP A 21 -8.60 1.83 8.64
C TRP A 21 -9.25 1.97 7.25
N LEU A 22 -10.58 2.02 7.15
CA LEU A 22 -11.28 2.33 5.89
C LEU A 22 -11.44 3.83 5.63
N SER A 23 -11.10 4.68 6.60
CA SER A 23 -11.19 6.14 6.47
C SER A 23 -9.86 6.71 6.02
N ALA A 24 -9.89 7.82 5.29
CA ALA A 24 -8.67 8.54 4.95
C ALA A 24 -7.99 9.06 6.23
N ASP A 25 -6.74 8.68 6.42
CA ASP A 25 -5.89 9.02 7.56
C ASP A 25 -4.86 10.11 7.23
N HIS A 26 -4.75 10.47 5.94
CA HIS A 26 -3.84 11.49 5.39
C HIS A 26 -2.39 11.31 5.85
N SER A 27 -2.01 10.05 6.11
CA SER A 27 -0.73 9.67 6.69
C SER A 27 0.00 8.68 5.78
N ALA A 28 1.32 8.66 5.90
CA ALA A 28 2.17 7.65 5.28
C ALA A 28 2.49 6.48 6.23
N GLY A 29 2.20 6.61 7.53
CA GLY A 29 2.70 5.74 8.60
C GLY A 29 2.57 4.24 8.30
N PRO A 30 1.35 3.70 8.10
CA PRO A 30 1.17 2.28 7.82
C PRO A 30 1.94 1.74 6.62
N VAL A 31 2.11 2.55 5.56
CA VAL A 31 2.91 2.17 4.40
C VAL A 31 4.40 2.22 4.73
N LEU A 32 4.88 3.25 5.42
CA LEU A 32 6.28 3.37 5.80
C LEU A 32 6.72 2.26 6.76
N ASP A 33 5.89 1.93 7.75
CA ASP A 33 6.13 0.81 8.67
C ASP A 33 6.25 -0.52 7.92
N LEU A 34 5.38 -0.76 6.94
CA LEU A 34 5.45 -1.95 6.07
C LEU A 34 6.75 -1.98 5.26
N LEU A 35 7.12 -0.86 4.63
CA LEU A 35 8.29 -0.78 3.76
C LEU A 35 9.60 -0.95 4.54
N ASP A 36 9.68 -0.37 5.74
CA ASP A 36 10.82 -0.56 6.65
C ASP A 36 10.94 -2.03 7.08
N ALA A 37 9.82 -2.66 7.46
CA ALA A 37 9.79 -4.08 7.81
C ALA A 37 10.20 -5.01 6.65
N LEU A 38 9.96 -4.59 5.41
CA LEU A 38 10.41 -5.29 4.20
C LEU A 38 11.86 -4.98 3.81
N GLY A 39 12.56 -4.10 4.55
CA GLY A 39 13.94 -3.71 4.30
C GLY A 39 14.13 -2.86 3.05
N TRP A 40 13.13 -2.06 2.68
CA TRP A 40 13.23 -1.17 1.52
C TRP A 40 14.09 0.04 1.84
N ALA A 41 14.77 0.58 0.82
CA ALA A 41 15.47 1.85 0.97
C ALA A 41 14.45 2.99 0.94
N ILE A 42 14.29 3.71 2.04
CA ILE A 42 13.35 4.83 2.22
C ILE A 42 14.14 6.14 2.34
N VAL A 43 13.75 7.15 1.57
CA VAL A 43 14.37 8.48 1.54
C VAL A 43 13.27 9.55 1.52
N ASP A 44 13.38 10.54 2.39
CA ASP A 44 12.53 11.73 2.39
C ASP A 44 13.20 12.91 1.69
N THR A 45 12.38 13.83 1.19
CA THR A 45 12.83 15.13 0.68
C THR A 45 12.55 16.23 1.70
N PRO A 46 13.23 17.39 1.62
CA PRO A 46 12.94 18.53 2.49
C PRO A 46 11.47 19.00 2.44
N GLU A 47 10.77 18.71 1.35
CA GLU A 47 9.36 18.97 1.12
C GLU A 47 8.45 17.86 1.66
N ALA A 48 8.93 16.97 2.54
CA ALA A 48 8.14 15.89 3.14
C ALA A 48 7.56 14.85 2.15
N ASN A 49 8.04 14.82 0.91
CA ASN A 49 7.80 13.67 0.02
C ASN A 49 8.67 12.51 0.47
N VAL A 50 8.16 11.28 0.35
CA VAL A 50 8.91 10.07 0.70
C VAL A 50 8.96 9.14 -0.49
N HIS A 51 10.14 8.59 -0.72
CA HIS A 51 10.46 7.70 -1.82
C HIS A 51 11.03 6.40 -1.27
N ALA A 52 10.47 5.28 -1.68
CA ALA A 52 10.94 3.96 -1.30
C ALA A 52 11.21 3.11 -2.54
N THR A 53 12.30 2.36 -2.52
CA THR A 53 12.66 1.42 -3.60
C THR A 53 12.89 0.03 -3.03
N SER A 54 12.34 -0.99 -3.70
CA SER A 54 12.52 -2.39 -3.31
C SER A 54 13.98 -2.83 -3.42
N PRO A 55 14.46 -3.81 -2.64
CA PRO A 55 15.86 -4.23 -2.67
C PRO A 55 16.37 -4.70 -4.05
N ASP A 56 15.49 -5.25 -4.88
CA ASP A 56 15.78 -5.66 -6.26
C ASP A 56 15.62 -4.53 -7.29
N GLY A 57 15.28 -3.32 -6.86
CA GLY A 57 15.14 -2.13 -7.71
C GLY A 57 13.89 -2.10 -8.60
N ARG A 58 13.00 -3.09 -8.48
CA ARG A 58 11.88 -3.28 -9.43
C ARG A 58 10.60 -2.56 -9.06
N VAL A 59 10.41 -2.22 -7.79
CA VAL A 59 9.23 -1.49 -7.34
C VAL A 59 9.67 -0.22 -6.66
N TYR A 60 9.05 0.87 -7.06
CA TYR A 60 9.16 2.18 -6.44
C TYR A 60 7.81 2.57 -5.85
N VAL A 61 7.81 3.10 -4.63
CA VAL A 61 6.64 3.67 -3.96
C VAL A 61 6.96 5.11 -3.57
N GLY A 62 6.12 6.05 -3.97
CA GLY A 62 6.22 7.46 -3.60
C GLY A 62 4.99 7.91 -2.82
N TRP A 63 5.22 8.50 -1.64
CA TRP A 63 4.28 9.39 -0.95
C TRP A 63 4.61 10.82 -1.34
N LEU A 64 3.68 11.48 -2.03
CA LEU A 64 3.92 12.73 -2.76
C LEU A 64 2.94 13.85 -2.35
N PRO A 65 2.81 14.19 -1.06
CA PRO A 65 1.89 15.24 -0.61
C PRO A 65 2.24 16.62 -1.16
N GLU A 66 3.52 16.90 -1.41
CA GLU A 66 3.99 18.21 -1.85
C GLU A 66 4.46 18.24 -3.32
N ASP A 67 4.34 17.13 -4.05
CA ASP A 67 4.63 17.11 -5.48
C ASP A 67 3.51 17.84 -6.26
N THR A 68 3.83 19.03 -6.77
CA THR A 68 2.86 19.87 -7.48
C THR A 68 2.26 19.21 -8.74
N ALA A 69 2.98 18.29 -9.39
CA ALA A 69 2.49 17.60 -10.57
C ALA A 69 1.55 16.45 -10.19
N ALA A 70 1.87 15.71 -9.12
CA ALA A 70 0.98 14.69 -8.55
C ALA A 70 -0.30 15.34 -8.00
N TRP A 71 -0.16 16.46 -7.29
CA TRP A 71 -1.29 17.21 -6.72
C TRP A 71 -2.28 17.67 -7.78
N LYS A 72 -1.80 18.19 -8.91
CA LYS A 72 -2.64 18.58 -10.05
C LYS A 72 -3.47 17.42 -10.64
N ARG A 73 -3.05 16.17 -10.42
CA ARG A 73 -3.78 14.96 -10.82
C ARG A 73 -4.61 14.35 -9.69
N GLY A 74 -4.61 14.95 -8.49
CA GLY A 74 -5.28 14.40 -7.31
C GLY A 74 -4.60 13.15 -6.75
N VAL A 75 -3.30 13.01 -6.98
CA VAL A 75 -2.49 11.84 -6.61
C VAL A 75 -1.62 12.20 -5.42
N VAL A 76 -1.57 11.29 -4.44
CA VAL A 76 -0.69 11.39 -3.26
C VAL A 76 0.19 10.15 -3.11
N TRP A 77 -0.23 9.01 -3.66
CA TRP A 77 0.59 7.80 -3.72
C TRP A 77 0.86 7.42 -5.16
N GLN A 78 2.08 6.96 -5.43
CA GLN A 78 2.44 6.38 -6.71
C GLN A 78 3.26 5.12 -6.52
N VAL A 79 2.78 4.01 -7.08
CA VAL A 79 3.51 2.74 -7.15
C VAL A 79 3.90 2.51 -8.59
N ARG A 80 5.20 2.37 -8.86
CA ARG A 80 5.75 2.04 -10.18
C ARG A 80 6.38 0.67 -10.13
N VAL A 81 6.09 -0.16 -11.12
CA VAL A 81 6.58 -1.54 -11.18
C VAL A 81 7.27 -1.80 -12.50
N GLN A 82 8.46 -2.39 -12.41
CA GLN A 82 9.26 -2.90 -13.52
C GLN A 82 9.35 -4.43 -13.38
N PRO A 83 8.43 -5.18 -14.00
CA PRO A 83 8.46 -6.64 -13.91
C PRO A 83 9.61 -7.22 -14.74
N THR A 84 10.00 -8.47 -14.46
CA THR A 84 10.95 -9.22 -15.31
C THR A 84 10.38 -9.58 -16.66
N GLU A 85 9.08 -9.79 -16.70
CA GLU A 85 8.34 -10.18 -17.88
C GLU A 85 7.11 -9.28 -18.01
N GLY A 86 6.87 -8.77 -19.22
CA GLY A 86 5.78 -7.83 -19.50
C GLY A 86 6.18 -6.36 -19.36
N ASP A 87 5.19 -5.49 -19.56
CA ASP A 87 5.41 -4.05 -19.62
C ASP A 87 5.40 -3.40 -18.23
N PRO A 88 6.22 -2.35 -18.00
CA PRO A 88 6.15 -1.53 -16.80
C PRO A 88 4.77 -0.89 -16.63
N TRP A 89 4.34 -0.74 -15.38
CA TRP A 89 3.05 -0.12 -15.07
C TRP A 89 3.11 0.77 -13.83
N VAL A 90 2.08 1.61 -13.69
CA VAL A 90 1.94 2.56 -12.59
C VAL A 90 0.53 2.47 -12.00
N GLN A 91 0.44 2.42 -10.67
CA GLN A 91 -0.80 2.58 -9.93
C GLN A 91 -0.70 3.85 -9.08
N GLU A 92 -1.70 4.71 -9.18
CA GLU A 92 -1.77 5.97 -8.41
C GLU A 92 -2.95 5.88 -7.42
N PHE A 93 -2.79 6.46 -6.23
CA PHE A 93 -3.88 6.61 -5.27
C PHE A 93 -4.00 8.06 -4.82
N GLY A 94 -5.24 8.49 -4.57
CA GLY A 94 -5.56 9.87 -4.21
C GLY A 94 -5.60 10.10 -2.71
N LEU A 95 -5.79 11.37 -2.33
CA LEU A 95 -5.80 11.84 -0.94
C LEU A 95 -6.81 11.12 -0.03
N LEU A 96 -7.90 10.62 -0.60
CA LEU A 96 -8.98 9.95 0.13
C LEU A 96 -8.78 8.43 0.24
N THR A 97 -7.70 7.89 -0.31
CA THR A 97 -7.36 6.48 -0.14
C THR A 97 -6.71 6.27 1.24
N PRO A 98 -7.26 5.40 2.10
CA PRO A 98 -6.64 5.06 3.37
C PRO A 98 -5.24 4.46 3.17
N SER A 99 -4.28 4.85 3.98
CA SER A 99 -2.91 4.35 3.85
C SER A 99 -2.83 2.83 4.05
N GLU A 100 -3.67 2.23 4.90
CA GLU A 100 -3.75 0.78 5.07
C GLU A 100 -4.20 0.06 3.79
N ALA A 101 -5.05 0.68 2.98
CA ALA A 101 -5.45 0.10 1.69
C ALA A 101 -4.27 0.07 0.71
N VAL A 102 -3.45 1.13 0.71
CA VAL A 102 -2.21 1.21 -0.08
C VAL A 102 -1.18 0.19 0.43
N ALA A 103 -1.01 0.08 1.75
CA ALA A 103 -0.14 -0.91 2.37
C ALA A 103 -0.57 -2.34 2.01
N GLY A 104 -1.87 -2.64 2.06
CA GLY A 104 -2.43 -3.93 1.65
C GLY A 104 -2.17 -4.24 0.17
N PHE A 105 -2.31 -3.24 -0.72
CA PHE A 105 -1.95 -3.38 -2.13
C PHE A 105 -0.48 -3.72 -2.32
N ILE A 106 0.43 -3.00 -1.63
CA ILE A 106 1.88 -3.25 -1.70
C ILE A 106 2.21 -4.64 -1.14
N ALA A 107 1.63 -5.02 0.01
CA ALA A 107 1.84 -6.33 0.61
C ALA A 107 1.44 -7.47 -0.34
N ALA A 108 0.28 -7.34 -1.00
CA ALA A 108 -0.16 -8.32 -1.99
C ALA A 108 0.78 -8.34 -3.23
N LEU A 109 1.19 -7.16 -3.70
CA LEU A 109 2.11 -7.02 -4.84
C LEU A 109 3.45 -7.73 -4.61
N VAL A 110 4.01 -7.63 -3.40
CA VAL A 110 5.33 -8.22 -3.08
C VAL A 110 5.27 -9.69 -2.67
N ALA A 111 4.10 -10.18 -2.23
CA ALA A 111 3.91 -11.56 -1.82
C ALA A 111 3.95 -12.57 -3.00
N HIS A 112 3.75 -12.08 -4.23
CA HIS A 112 3.69 -12.89 -5.45
C HIS A 112 4.91 -12.72 -6.38
N ARG A 113 6.07 -12.38 -5.80
CA ARG A 113 7.35 -12.30 -6.51
C ARG A 113 8.05 -13.65 -6.64
#